data_AF-A0A847ARW8-F1
#
_entry.id   AF-A0A847ARW8-F1
#
_cell.length_a   1.000
_cell.length_b   1.000
_cell.length_c   1.000
_cell.angle_alpha   90.00
_cell.angle_beta   90.00
_cell.angle_gamma   90.00
#
_symmetry.space_group_name_H-M   'P 1'
#
loop_
_entity.id
_entity.type
_entity.pdbx_description
1 polymer ?
#
loop_
_entity_poly.entity_id
_entity_poly.type
_entity_poly.pdbx_seq_one_letter_code
_entity_poly.pdbx_strand_id
1 'polypeptide(L)'
;MVRMNEQSRYYTIGRNDYETILSIIETASGPLSMFNGSVDELWKSRTKYIGDNSAVGKIISLLPVPGDIKYDHFELHTSVQPYDIEIVYYASSEILKKYDTEEMVKSNPFSKNALIILTLVDNAEGVRAVLTDGKREVGFINTREWADYTVGEDVRNYSESPEKLEELIERTLTVTTSNE
;
A
#
# COMPACT_ATOMS: atom_id res chain seq x y z
N MET A 1 -5.50 -2.61 17.35
CA MET A 1 -6.31 -1.78 18.26
C MET A 1 -6.69 -0.52 17.51
N VAL A 2 -7.93 -0.42 17.03
CA VAL A 2 -8.43 0.73 16.24
C VAL A 2 -8.56 1.94 17.17
N ARG A 3 -7.89 3.06 16.88
CA ARG A 3 -8.24 4.34 17.53
C ARG A 3 -9.49 4.87 16.85
N MET A 4 -10.61 4.87 17.56
CA MET A 4 -11.91 5.33 17.06
C MET A 4 -12.20 6.73 17.60
N ASN A 5 -12.21 7.74 16.73
CA ASN A 5 -12.97 8.96 16.94
C ASN A 5 -13.82 9.20 15.68
N GLU A 6 -14.88 10.00 15.75
CA GLU A 6 -15.78 10.23 14.60
C GLU A 6 -15.10 10.96 13.42
N GLN A 7 -13.88 11.46 13.62
CA GLN A 7 -13.12 12.27 12.68
C GLN A 7 -12.02 11.49 11.95
N SER A 8 -11.51 10.39 12.49
CA SER A 8 -10.47 9.58 11.87
C SER A 8 -10.69 8.09 12.18
N ARG A 9 -10.68 7.27 11.14
CA ARG A 9 -10.77 5.80 11.24
C ARG A 9 -9.57 5.15 10.57
N TYR A 10 -8.82 4.34 11.31
CA TYR A 10 -7.65 3.63 10.79
C TYR A 10 -7.81 2.12 10.92
N TYR A 11 -7.58 1.41 9.82
CA TYR A 11 -7.67 -0.04 9.73
C TYR A 11 -6.28 -0.64 9.64
N THR A 12 -5.87 -1.37 10.68
CA THR A 12 -4.65 -2.18 10.64
C THR A 12 -4.98 -3.52 10.02
N ILE A 13 -4.31 -3.86 8.92
CA ILE A 13 -4.49 -5.15 8.26
C ILE A 13 -3.67 -6.19 9.03
N GLY A 14 -4.37 -7.19 9.59
CA GLY A 14 -3.78 -8.22 10.42
C GLY A 14 -3.61 -9.54 9.68
N ARG A 15 -2.92 -10.48 10.35
CA ARG A 15 -2.63 -11.85 9.88
C ARG A 15 -3.87 -12.69 9.49
N ASN A 16 -5.07 -12.32 9.94
CA ASN A 16 -6.30 -13.11 9.75
C ASN A 16 -7.23 -12.56 8.66
N ASP A 17 -6.84 -11.50 7.95
CA ASP A 17 -7.69 -10.89 6.92
C ASP A 17 -7.59 -11.59 5.55
N TYR A 18 -6.65 -12.53 5.38
CA TYR A 18 -6.34 -13.21 4.11
C TYR A 18 -7.47 -14.06 3.54
N GLU A 19 -8.17 -14.83 4.37
CA GLU A 19 -9.31 -15.65 3.92
C GLU A 19 -10.47 -14.79 3.42
N THR A 20 -10.55 -13.54 3.87
CA THR A 20 -11.60 -12.60 3.44
C THR A 20 -11.16 -11.74 2.25
N ILE A 21 -9.88 -11.35 2.19
CA ILE A 21 -9.24 -10.68 1.05
C ILE A 21 -9.45 -11.50 -0.24
N LEU A 22 -9.27 -12.83 -0.18
CA LEU A 22 -9.45 -13.71 -1.34
C LEU A 22 -10.88 -13.67 -1.90
N SER A 23 -11.90 -13.59 -1.04
CA SER A 23 -13.32 -13.57 -1.46
C SER A 23 -13.78 -12.26 -2.12
N ILE A 24 -13.13 -11.13 -1.84
CA ILE A 24 -13.53 -9.81 -2.38
C ILE A 24 -12.77 -9.48 -3.66
N ILE A 25 -11.55 -10.01 -3.81
CA ILE A 25 -10.77 -9.88 -5.06
C ILE A 25 -11.50 -10.51 -6.25
N GLU A 26 -12.35 -11.53 -6.05
CA GLU A 26 -13.19 -12.14 -7.09
C GLU A 26 -14.19 -11.16 -7.75
N THR A 27 -14.47 -9.99 -7.15
CA THR A 27 -15.60 -9.13 -7.59
C THR A 27 -15.17 -7.84 -8.30
N ALA A 28 -13.89 -7.42 -8.26
CA ALA A 28 -13.45 -6.13 -8.79
C ALA A 28 -12.49 -6.24 -9.99
N SER A 29 -12.97 -6.80 -11.10
CA SER A 29 -12.22 -6.88 -12.36
C SER A 29 -12.27 -5.55 -13.12
N GLY A 30 -11.23 -4.73 -12.96
CA GLY A 30 -10.95 -3.58 -13.83
C GLY A 30 -9.47 -3.55 -14.23
N PRO A 31 -9.12 -3.27 -15.50
CA PRO A 31 -7.71 -3.23 -15.92
C PRO A 31 -7.05 -1.96 -15.35
N LEU A 32 -6.17 -2.14 -14.35
CA LEU A 32 -5.43 -1.04 -13.74
C LEU A 32 -4.16 -0.75 -14.53
N SER A 33 -4.09 0.49 -15.03
CA SER A 33 -2.90 1.20 -15.51
C SER A 33 -1.64 0.77 -14.74
N MET A 34 -0.83 -0.09 -15.38
CA MET A 34 0.49 -0.48 -14.90
C MET A 34 1.31 0.80 -14.66
N PHE A 35 2.05 0.83 -13.56
CA PHE A 35 2.95 1.88 -13.04
C PHE A 35 3.28 3.05 -13.99
N ASN A 36 3.46 4.25 -13.41
CA ASN A 36 3.90 5.42 -14.18
C ASN A 36 5.35 5.31 -14.71
N GLY A 37 6.02 4.17 -14.51
CA GLY A 37 7.35 3.85 -15.04
C GLY A 37 7.63 2.34 -15.05
N SER A 38 8.87 1.96 -15.33
CA SER A 38 9.31 0.57 -15.45
C SER A 38 9.66 -0.08 -14.09
N VAL A 39 9.64 -1.42 -14.04
CA VAL A 39 10.14 -2.19 -12.88
C VAL A 39 11.59 -1.83 -12.57
N ASP A 40 12.41 -1.63 -13.60
CA ASP A 40 13.79 -1.17 -13.46
C ASP A 40 13.91 0.18 -12.75
N GLU A 41 13.03 1.13 -13.07
CA GLU A 41 13.03 2.45 -12.43
C GLU A 41 12.59 2.38 -10.97
N LEU A 42 11.60 1.54 -10.65
CA LEU A 42 11.22 1.24 -9.26
C LEU A 42 12.39 0.61 -8.51
N TRP A 43 12.98 -0.45 -9.05
CA TRP A 43 14.09 -1.16 -8.42
C TRP A 43 15.30 -0.26 -8.18
N LYS A 44 15.67 0.59 -9.15
CA LYS A 44 16.76 1.57 -9.01
C LYS A 44 16.50 2.65 -7.97
N SER A 45 15.24 2.85 -7.58
CA SER A 45 14.84 3.87 -6.60
C SER A 45 14.82 3.33 -5.17
N ARG A 46 15.10 2.03 -4.96
CA ARG A 46 15.19 1.43 -3.62
C ARG A 46 16.17 2.16 -2.72
N THR A 47 15.89 2.16 -1.43
CA THR A 47 16.75 2.81 -0.44
C THR A 47 16.81 2.00 0.85
N LYS A 48 17.96 2.08 1.51
CA LYS A 48 18.13 1.48 2.84
C LYS A 48 17.38 2.25 3.93
N TYR A 49 17.15 3.54 3.72
CA TYR A 49 16.67 4.44 4.77
C TYR A 49 15.43 5.18 4.32
N ILE A 50 14.35 5.04 5.08
CA ILE A 50 13.12 5.82 4.97
C ILE A 50 13.37 7.33 4.99
N GLY A 51 14.42 7.80 5.68
CA GLY A 51 14.80 9.21 5.72
C GLY A 51 15.33 9.77 4.38
N ASP A 52 15.59 8.92 3.39
CA ASP A 52 15.90 9.34 2.02
C ASP A 52 14.62 9.80 1.31
N ASN A 53 14.20 11.02 1.65
CA ASN A 53 12.99 11.64 1.14
C ASN A 53 12.92 11.65 -0.41
N SER A 54 14.07 11.84 -1.07
CA SER A 54 14.13 11.84 -2.53
C SER A 54 13.89 10.46 -3.13
N ALA A 55 14.50 9.41 -2.56
CA ALA A 55 14.26 8.04 -3.02
C ALA A 55 12.81 7.59 -2.73
N VAL A 56 12.30 7.85 -1.52
CA VAL A 56 10.93 7.48 -1.14
C VAL A 56 9.90 8.20 -2.01
N GLY A 57 10.06 9.51 -2.20
CA GLY A 57 9.17 10.29 -3.07
C GLY A 57 9.20 9.80 -4.53
N LYS A 58 10.36 9.38 -5.04
CA LYS A 58 10.47 8.79 -6.36
C LYS A 58 9.72 7.46 -6.46
N ILE A 59 9.85 6.57 -5.47
CA ILE A 59 9.08 5.31 -5.41
C ILE A 59 7.58 5.62 -5.47
N ILE A 60 7.08 6.51 -4.59
CA ILE A 60 5.65 6.86 -4.52
C ILE A 60 5.14 7.43 -5.84
N SER A 61 5.92 8.27 -6.53
CA SER A 61 5.53 8.86 -7.82
C SER A 61 5.31 7.86 -8.95
N LEU A 62 5.94 6.68 -8.85
CA LEU A 62 5.85 5.61 -9.85
C LEU A 62 4.64 4.70 -9.60
N LEU A 63 4.05 4.74 -8.40
CA LEU A 63 2.94 3.88 -8.02
C LEU A 63 1.60 4.40 -8.56
N PRO A 64 0.68 3.50 -8.95
CA PRO A 64 -0.64 3.89 -9.40
C PRO A 64 -1.46 4.51 -8.26
N VAL A 65 -2.33 5.46 -8.61
CA VAL A 65 -3.30 6.06 -7.70
C VAL A 65 -4.70 5.73 -8.23
N PRO A 66 -5.64 5.26 -7.39
CA PRO A 66 -7.03 5.05 -7.81
C PRO A 66 -7.62 6.32 -8.45
N GLY A 67 -8.33 6.17 -9.57
CA GLY A 67 -8.75 7.31 -10.39
C GLY A 67 -9.79 8.24 -9.76
N ASP A 68 -10.43 7.82 -8.66
CA ASP A 68 -11.45 8.59 -7.93
C ASP A 68 -10.88 9.39 -6.74
N ILE A 69 -9.58 9.25 -6.46
CA ILE A 69 -8.86 10.02 -5.44
C ILE A 69 -7.67 10.76 -6.07
N LYS A 70 -7.11 11.71 -5.34
CA LYS A 70 -5.94 12.47 -5.79
C LYS A 70 -4.82 12.36 -4.78
N TYR A 71 -3.61 12.05 -5.24
CA TYR A 71 -2.43 12.20 -4.42
C TYR A 71 -2.28 13.65 -3.95
N ASP A 72 -1.93 13.84 -2.67
CA ASP A 72 -1.66 15.14 -2.07
C ASP A 72 -0.19 15.25 -1.65
N HIS A 73 0.21 14.52 -0.61
CA HIS A 73 1.57 14.51 -0.09
C HIS A 73 1.92 13.18 0.60
N PHE A 74 3.14 13.06 1.10
CA PHE A 74 3.53 11.97 2.00
C PHE A 74 4.34 12.51 3.18
N GLU A 75 4.30 11.79 4.29
CA GLU A 75 5.06 12.06 5.50
C GLU A 75 5.95 10.86 5.87
N LEU A 76 7.09 11.16 6.49
CA LEU A 76 8.05 10.16 6.97
C LEU A 76 8.15 10.25 8.49
N HIS A 77 7.58 9.26 9.17
CA HIS A 77 7.63 9.20 10.63
C HIS A 77 8.91 8.50 11.08
N THR A 78 9.96 9.28 11.27
CA THR A 78 11.32 8.78 11.54
C THR A 78 11.84 9.13 12.93
N SER A 79 11.03 9.84 13.74
CA SER A 79 11.44 10.31 15.07
C SER A 79 11.49 9.20 16.12
N VAL A 80 10.64 8.18 15.98
CA VAL A 80 10.52 7.05 16.93
C VAL A 80 10.16 5.79 16.12
N GLN A 81 10.71 4.64 16.51
CA GLN A 81 10.35 3.36 15.90
C GLN A 81 8.98 2.85 16.41
N PRO A 82 8.21 2.10 15.60
CA PRO A 82 8.49 1.72 14.21
C PRO A 82 8.48 2.91 13.25
N TYR A 83 9.33 2.87 12.21
CA TYR A 83 9.37 3.93 11.20
C TYR A 83 8.30 3.69 10.14
N ASP A 84 7.47 4.70 9.89
CA ASP A 84 6.32 4.58 9.00
C ASP A 84 6.33 5.63 7.89
N ILE A 85 5.82 5.24 6.72
CA ILE A 85 5.52 6.14 5.60
C ILE A 85 4.01 6.38 5.60
N GLU A 86 3.58 7.62 5.61
CA GLU A 86 2.18 7.98 5.44
C GLU A 86 1.98 8.66 4.08
N ILE A 87 1.05 8.17 3.28
CA ILE A 87 0.70 8.71 1.97
C ILE A 87 -0.71 9.26 2.06
N VAL A 88 -0.84 10.56 1.84
CA VAL A 88 -2.10 11.28 1.98
C VAL A 88 -2.72 11.50 0.61
N TYR A 89 -4.00 11.15 0.51
CA TYR A 89 -4.83 11.31 -0.67
C TYR A 89 -6.03 12.19 -0.33
N TYR A 90 -6.33 13.13 -1.23
CA TYR A 90 -7.59 13.86 -1.18
C TYR A 90 -8.72 13.06 -1.84
N ALA A 91 -9.85 12.96 -1.16
CA ALA A 91 -11.08 12.37 -1.66
C ALA A 91 -12.27 13.25 -1.26
N SER A 92 -13.30 13.37 -2.11
CA SER A 92 -14.53 14.04 -1.68
C SER A 92 -15.23 13.24 -0.58
N SER A 93 -16.09 13.87 0.23
CA SER A 93 -16.82 13.17 1.28
C SER A 93 -17.65 11.98 0.77
N GLU A 94 -18.16 12.04 -0.46
CA GLU A 94 -18.89 10.94 -1.10
C GLU A 94 -17.97 9.76 -1.46
N ILE A 95 -16.78 10.04 -2.01
CA ILE A 95 -15.79 9.01 -2.30
C ILE A 95 -15.25 8.42 -1.00
N LEU A 96 -14.92 9.25 0.00
CA LEU A 96 -14.42 8.80 1.29
C LEU A 96 -15.36 7.82 2.00
N LYS A 97 -16.68 7.98 1.84
CA LYS A 97 -17.67 7.00 2.36
C LYS A 97 -17.60 5.64 1.69
N LYS A 98 -17.21 5.56 0.41
CA LYS A 98 -17.03 4.29 -0.29
C LYS A 98 -15.88 3.49 0.33
N TYR A 99 -14.77 4.17 0.62
CA TYR A 99 -13.59 3.57 1.24
C TYR A 99 -13.78 3.24 2.74
N ASP A 100 -14.75 3.85 3.42
CA ASP A 100 -15.12 3.61 4.82
C ASP A 100 -16.18 2.51 4.96
N THR A 101 -15.95 1.37 4.32
CA THR A 101 -16.83 0.19 4.36
C THR A 101 -16.03 -1.06 4.70
N GLU A 102 -16.67 -2.06 5.33
CA GLU A 102 -15.99 -3.32 5.65
C GLU A 102 -15.42 -4.01 4.41
N GLU A 103 -16.13 -3.96 3.28
CA GLU A 103 -15.67 -4.52 2.01
C GLU A 103 -14.36 -3.88 1.54
N MET A 104 -14.27 -2.54 1.63
CA MET A 104 -13.06 -1.82 1.22
C MET A 104 -11.90 -1.98 2.19
N VAL A 105 -12.19 -2.09 3.48
CA VAL A 105 -11.21 -2.45 4.50
C VAL A 105 -10.61 -3.82 4.21
N LYS A 106 -11.46 -4.80 3.87
CA LYS A 106 -11.04 -6.15 3.56
C LYS A 106 -10.27 -6.21 2.24
N SER A 107 -10.71 -5.56 1.17
CA SER A 107 -9.96 -5.59 -0.09
C SER A 107 -8.67 -4.77 -0.07
N ASN A 108 -8.59 -3.75 0.80
CA ASN A 108 -7.47 -2.82 0.94
C ASN A 108 -6.83 -2.44 -0.41
N PRO A 109 -7.39 -1.45 -1.12
CA PRO A 109 -6.94 -1.09 -2.46
C PRO A 109 -5.50 -0.52 -2.50
N PHE A 110 -4.90 -0.22 -1.33
CA PHE A 110 -3.54 0.30 -1.21
C PHE A 110 -2.51 -0.77 -0.86
N SER A 111 -2.94 -2.00 -0.57
CA SER A 111 -2.09 -3.12 -0.16
C SER A 111 -0.94 -3.37 -1.12
N LYS A 112 -1.19 -3.35 -2.44
CA LYS A 112 -0.16 -3.56 -3.46
C LYS A 112 0.93 -2.48 -3.42
N ASN A 113 0.52 -1.21 -3.32
CA ASN A 113 1.47 -0.10 -3.21
C ASN A 113 2.29 -0.20 -1.92
N ALA A 114 1.64 -0.53 -0.80
CA ALA A 114 2.32 -0.73 0.47
C ALA A 114 3.33 -1.89 0.40
N LEU A 115 2.98 -3.02 -0.23
CA LEU A 115 3.86 -4.17 -0.40
C LEU A 115 5.14 -3.78 -1.15
N ILE A 116 5.00 -3.07 -2.27
CA ILE A 116 6.13 -2.60 -3.08
C ILE A 116 7.01 -1.63 -2.29
N ILE A 117 6.41 -0.69 -1.57
CA ILE A 117 7.17 0.27 -0.74
C ILE A 117 7.95 -0.46 0.35
N LEU A 118 7.31 -1.40 1.06
CA LEU A 118 7.97 -2.18 2.09
C LEU A 118 9.12 -3.02 1.48
N THR A 119 8.96 -3.59 0.30
CA THR A 119 10.08 -4.23 -0.41
C THR A 119 11.24 -3.28 -0.70
N LEU A 120 10.97 -2.05 -1.14
CA LEU A 120 12.00 -1.13 -1.66
C LEU A 120 12.61 -0.18 -0.61
N VAL A 121 12.00 -0.03 0.56
CA VAL A 121 12.49 0.80 1.67
C VAL A 121 12.84 -0.11 2.85
N ASP A 122 14.13 -0.43 2.99
CA ASP A 122 14.62 -1.51 3.87
C ASP A 122 14.19 -1.38 5.33
N ASN A 123 14.35 -0.20 5.92
CA ASN A 123 14.06 0.03 7.34
C ASN A 123 12.65 0.62 7.62
N ALA A 124 11.77 0.64 6.63
CA ALA A 124 10.36 0.98 6.86
C ALA A 124 9.65 -0.21 7.51
N GLU A 125 8.85 0.06 8.54
CA GLU A 125 8.10 -0.95 9.28
C GLU A 125 6.59 -0.89 9.01
N GLY A 126 6.12 0.20 8.39
CA GLY A 126 4.74 0.35 8.00
C GLY A 126 4.50 1.39 6.92
N VAL A 127 3.40 1.21 6.20
CA VAL A 127 2.86 2.15 5.23
C VAL A 127 1.41 2.43 5.58
N ARG A 128 1.05 3.71 5.66
CA ARG A 128 -0.31 4.20 5.89
C ARG A 128 -0.80 4.92 4.65
N ALA A 129 -1.88 4.45 4.03
CA ALA A 129 -2.60 5.22 3.03
C ALA A 129 -3.77 5.94 3.72
N VAL A 130 -3.76 7.27 3.72
CA VAL A 130 -4.77 8.10 4.40
C VAL A 130 -5.56 8.87 3.37
N LEU A 131 -6.88 8.67 3.33
CA LEU A 131 -7.79 9.46 2.52
C LEU A 131 -8.43 10.51 3.39
N THR A 132 -8.49 11.75 2.91
CA THR A 132 -9.08 12.87 3.63
C THR A 132 -9.95 13.75 2.74
N ASP A 133 -11.05 14.25 3.28
CA ASP A 133 -11.85 15.34 2.70
C ASP A 133 -11.55 16.71 3.34
N GLY A 134 -10.48 16.78 4.13
CA GLY A 134 -10.09 17.95 4.93
C GLY A 134 -10.85 18.09 6.26
N LYS A 135 -11.80 17.20 6.55
CA LYS A 135 -12.55 17.16 7.82
C LYS A 135 -12.48 15.80 8.51
N ARG A 136 -12.45 14.73 7.71
CA ARG A 136 -12.42 13.35 8.16
C ARG A 136 -11.35 12.56 7.42
N GLU A 137 -10.78 11.58 8.12
CA GLU A 137 -9.78 10.66 7.59
C GLU A 137 -10.21 9.20 7.64
N VAL A 138 -9.81 8.46 6.62
CA VAL A 138 -9.91 7.00 6.53
C VAL A 138 -8.53 6.46 6.16
N GLY A 139 -7.95 5.63 7.01
CA GLY A 139 -6.58 5.14 6.86
C GLY A 139 -6.49 3.62 6.73
N PHE A 140 -5.61 3.14 5.87
CA PHE A 140 -5.26 1.74 5.68
C PHE A 140 -3.80 1.53 6.08
N ILE A 141 -3.54 0.65 7.04
CA ILE A 141 -2.21 0.44 7.61
C ILE A 141 -1.72 -0.98 7.28
N ASN A 142 -0.60 -1.05 6.56
CA ASN A 142 0.09 -2.26 6.20
C ASN A 142 1.47 -2.28 6.86
N THR A 143 1.78 -3.32 7.64
CA THR A 143 3.05 -3.44 8.36
C THR A 143 4.04 -4.34 7.62
N ARG A 144 5.32 -4.29 8.03
CA ARG A 144 6.36 -5.25 7.62
C ARG A 144 5.92 -6.69 7.86
N GLU A 145 5.41 -6.96 9.05
CA GLU A 145 4.90 -8.30 9.42
C GLU A 145 3.80 -8.79 8.47
N TRP A 146 2.87 -7.90 8.10
CA TRP A 146 1.83 -8.21 7.10
C TRP A 146 2.46 -8.49 5.72
N ALA A 147 3.45 -7.71 5.29
CA ALA A 147 4.10 -7.91 4.00
C ALA A 147 4.83 -9.26 3.95
N ASP A 148 5.61 -9.59 4.99
CA ASP A 148 6.36 -10.84 5.07
C ASP A 148 5.40 -12.05 5.08
N TYR A 149 4.31 -11.97 5.84
CA TYR A 149 3.28 -13.00 5.83
C TYR A 149 2.62 -13.15 4.46
N THR A 150 2.35 -12.04 3.76
CA THR A 150 1.71 -12.03 2.43
C THR A 150 2.52 -12.83 1.41
N VAL A 151 3.85 -12.73 1.46
CA VAL A 151 4.74 -13.40 0.50
C VAL A 151 5.31 -14.72 1.02
N GLY A 152 5.16 -15.01 2.31
CA GLY A 152 5.63 -16.23 2.97
C GLY A 152 7.12 -16.23 3.34
N GLU A 153 7.79 -15.09 3.22
CA GLU A 153 9.22 -14.87 3.50
C GLU A 153 9.50 -13.39 3.78
N ASP A 154 10.75 -12.99 4.02
CA ASP A 154 11.10 -11.57 4.14
C ASP A 154 10.83 -10.86 2.80
N VAL A 155 9.90 -9.90 2.79
CA VAL A 155 9.45 -9.21 1.57
C VAL A 155 10.59 -8.42 0.89
N ARG A 156 11.69 -8.13 1.59
CA ARG A 156 12.87 -7.44 1.04
C ARG A 156 13.70 -8.32 0.14
N ASN A 157 13.55 -9.65 0.20
CA ASN A 157 14.19 -10.57 -0.73
C ASN A 157 13.79 -10.26 -2.19
N TYR A 158 12.62 -9.67 -2.39
CA TYR A 158 12.15 -9.24 -3.70
C TYR A 158 12.82 -7.94 -4.21
N SER A 159 13.67 -7.29 -3.41
CA SER A 159 14.45 -6.11 -3.81
C SER A 159 15.86 -6.44 -4.32
N GLU A 160 16.27 -7.71 -4.30
CA GLU A 160 17.63 -8.13 -4.68
C GLU A 160 17.94 -7.89 -6.16
N SER A 161 16.95 -8.01 -7.04
CA SER A 161 17.08 -7.76 -8.48
C SER A 161 15.76 -7.24 -9.09
N PRO A 162 15.80 -6.59 -10.27
CA PRO A 162 14.60 -6.19 -10.99
C PRO A 162 13.67 -7.36 -11.30
N GLU A 163 14.22 -8.54 -11.61
CA GLU A 163 13.46 -9.75 -11.95
C GLU A 163 12.69 -10.29 -10.75
N LYS A 164 13.28 -10.27 -9.55
CA LYS A 164 12.54 -10.62 -8.33
C LYS A 164 11.46 -9.59 -8.01
N LEU A 165 11.72 -8.30 -8.24
CA LEU A 165 10.69 -7.27 -8.04
C LEU A 165 9.53 -7.46 -9.02
N GLU A 166 9.83 -7.83 -10.27
CA GLU A 166 8.83 -8.19 -11.28
C GLU A 166 8.01 -9.41 -10.84
N GLU A 167 8.66 -10.46 -10.32
CA GLU A 167 7.97 -11.64 -9.78
C GLU A 167 6.96 -11.25 -8.68
N LEU A 168 7.34 -10.36 -7.75
CA LEU A 168 6.43 -9.86 -6.72
C LEU A 168 5.23 -9.15 -7.35
N ILE A 169 5.49 -8.24 -8.29
CA ILE A 169 4.47 -7.46 -8.98
C ILE A 169 3.51 -8.39 -9.73
N GLU A 170 4.00 -9.43 -10.40
CA GLU A 170 3.20 -10.40 -11.15
C GLU A 170 2.43 -11.35 -10.24
N ARG A 171 3.01 -11.83 -9.13
CA ARG A 171 2.29 -12.65 -8.14
C ARG A 171 1.06 -11.94 -7.59
N THR A 172 1.17 -10.63 -7.37
CA THR A 172 0.01 -9.82 -6.96
C THR A 172 -1.05 -9.65 -8.06
N LEU A 173 -0.72 -9.94 -9.34
CA LEU A 173 -1.64 -9.93 -10.48
C LEU A 173 -2.27 -11.31 -10.77
N THR A 174 -1.55 -12.41 -10.51
CA THR A 174 -2.02 -13.78 -10.83
C THR A 174 -3.01 -14.32 -9.80
N VAL A 175 -2.98 -13.83 -8.56
CA VAL A 175 -4.08 -14.00 -7.60
C VAL A 175 -5.40 -13.42 -8.15
N THR A 176 -5.34 -12.52 -9.14
CA THR A 176 -6.51 -11.91 -9.80
C THR A 176 -6.98 -12.66 -11.07
N THR A 177 -6.21 -13.62 -11.61
CA THR A 177 -6.52 -14.25 -12.92
C THR A 177 -6.58 -15.78 -12.92
N SER A 178 -6.30 -16.45 -11.81
CA SER A 178 -6.39 -17.92 -11.75
C SER A 178 -7.72 -18.36 -11.14
N ASN A 179 -8.73 -18.56 -11.99
CA ASN A 179 -9.85 -19.50 -11.77
C ASN A 179 -10.45 -19.85 -13.16
N GLU A 180 -10.05 -21.00 -13.71
CA GLU A 180 -10.85 -21.79 -14.67
C GLU A 180 -11.86 -22.65 -13.91
#